data_AF-A0A2H9VUS0-F1
#
_entry.id   AF-A0A2H9VUS0-F1
#
_cell.length_a   1.000
_cell.length_b   1.000
_cell.length_c   1.000
_cell.angle_alpha   90.00
_cell.angle_beta   90.00
_cell.angle_gamma   90.00
#
_symmetry.space_group_name_H-M   'P 1'
#
loop_
_entity.id
_entity.type
_entity.pdbx_description
1 polymer ?
#
loop_
_entity_poly.entity_id
_entity_poly.type
_entity_poly.pdbx_seq_one_letter_code
_entity_poly.pdbx_strand_id
1 'polypeptide(L)' 'MEHLIYNIRSTREHLGYSQEYMAMKLGIGQNGYSKIELGYTRITVERLFEIARILNVDVFTLLQPRVVNAVA' A
#
# COMPACT_ATOMS: atom_id res chain seq x y z
N MET A 1 5.80 10.51 1.14
CA MET A 1 5.66 9.17 0.52
C MET A 1 5.50 8.07 1.57
N GLU A 2 6.28 8.09 2.65
CA GLU A 2 6.18 7.16 3.79
C GLU A 2 4.74 6.85 4.27
N HIS A 3 3.90 7.88 4.52
CA HIS A 3 2.49 7.67 4.92
C HIS A 3 1.69 6.78 3.95
N LEU A 4 1.84 6.98 2.63
CA LEU A 4 1.15 6.18 1.62
C LEU A 4 1.58 4.70 1.69
N ILE A 5 2.88 4.46 1.83
CA ILE A 5 3.45 3.11 1.95
C ILE A 5 2.96 2.44 3.24
N TYR A 6 2.95 3.16 4.35
CA TYR A 6 2.40 2.70 5.63
C TYR A 6 0.90 2.37 5.52
N ASN A 7 0.10 3.22 4.85
CA ASN A 7 -1.33 3.01 4.68
C ASN A 7 -1.60 1.74 3.84
N ILE A 8 -0.95 1.60 2.68
CA ILE A 8 -1.03 0.40 1.83
C ILE A 8 -0.71 -0.86 2.64
N ARG A 9 0.42 -0.86 3.36
CA ARG A 9 0.85 -2.00 4.17
C ARG A 9 -0.14 -2.30 5.30
N SER A 10 -0.60 -1.28 6.02
CA SER A 10 -1.51 -1.44 7.16
C SER A 10 -2.88 -1.96 6.72
N THR A 11 -3.40 -1.50 5.59
CA THR A 11 -4.65 -2.02 5.01
C THR A 11 -4.47 -3.46 4.52
N ARG A 12 -3.34 -3.79 3.86
CA ARG A 12 -3.00 -5.18 3.48
C ARG A 12 -2.98 -6.10 4.70
N GLU A 13 -2.31 -5.70 5.77
CA GLU A 13 -2.14 -6.50 6.99
C GLU A 13 -3.47 -6.65 7.75
N HIS A 14 -4.31 -5.61 7.78
CA HIS A 14 -5.67 -5.69 8.36
C HIS A 14 -6.59 -6.67 7.59
N LEU A 15 -6.46 -6.77 6.27
CA LEU A 15 -7.19 -7.71 5.43
C LEU A 15 -6.61 -9.15 5.45
N GLY A 16 -5.52 -9.38 6.19
CA GLY A 16 -4.83 -10.68 6.23
C GLY A 16 -4.12 -11.06 4.91
N TYR A 17 -3.92 -10.10 4.00
CA TYR A 17 -3.33 -10.36 2.68
C TYR A 17 -1.80 -10.49 2.76
N SER A 18 -1.24 -11.50 2.09
CA SER A 18 0.21 -11.67 1.99
C SER A 18 0.83 -10.78 0.90
N GLN A 19 2.15 -10.60 0.93
CA GLN A 19 2.85 -9.86 -0.13
C GLN A 19 2.79 -10.60 -1.48
N GLU A 20 2.73 -11.94 -1.45
CA GLU A 20 2.59 -12.83 -2.61
C GLU A 20 1.20 -12.67 -3.25
N TYR A 21 0.14 -12.60 -2.44
CA TYR A 21 -1.22 -12.35 -2.92
C TYR A 21 -1.32 -11.00 -3.64
N MET A 22 -0.79 -9.93 -3.03
CA MET A 22 -0.77 -8.60 -3.66
C MET A 22 0.05 -8.61 -4.95
N ALA A 23 1.25 -9.20 -4.94
CA ALA A 23 2.11 -9.30 -6.11
C ALA A 23 1.43 -10.04 -7.27
N MET A 24 0.81 -11.19 -6.99
CA MET A 24 0.00 -11.97 -7.94
C MET A 24 -1.14 -11.14 -8.54
N LYS A 25 -1.92 -10.43 -7.71
CA LYS A 25 -3.03 -9.57 -8.15
C LYS A 25 -2.56 -8.36 -8.98
N LEU A 26 -1.32 -7.91 -8.79
CA LEU A 26 -0.68 -6.80 -9.51
C LEU A 26 0.12 -7.24 -10.76
N GLY A 27 0.21 -8.54 -11.04
CA GLY A 27 0.99 -9.08 -12.15
C GLY A 27 2.52 -8.93 -11.99
N ILE A 28 3.02 -8.89 -10.75
CA ILE A 28 4.44 -8.71 -10.43
C ILE A 28 4.98 -9.82 -9.52
N GLY A 29 6.31 -9.96 -9.45
CA GLY A 29 6.94 -10.87 -8.48
C GLY A 29 6.89 -10.32 -7.05
N GLN A 30 6.89 -11.22 -6.05
CA GLN A 30 6.88 -10.93 -4.61
C GLN A 30 7.82 -9.78 -4.22
N ASN A 31 9.09 -9.89 -4.62
CA ASN A 31 10.15 -8.90 -4.35
C ASN A 31 9.82 -7.51 -4.92
N GLY A 32 9.10 -7.44 -6.05
CA GLY A 32 8.62 -6.19 -6.62
C GLY A 32 7.58 -5.50 -5.73
N TYR A 33 6.65 -6.27 -5.14
CA TYR A 33 5.69 -5.73 -4.16
C TYR A 33 6.37 -5.38 -2.83
N SER A 34 7.30 -6.22 -2.35
CA SER A 34 8.10 -5.93 -1.15
C SER A 34 8.89 -4.62 -1.29
N LYS A 35 9.47 -4.35 -2.46
CA LYS A 35 10.13 -3.06 -2.77
C LYS A 35 9.19 -1.85 -2.82
N ILE A 36 7.88 -2.05 -3.04
CA ILE A 36 6.88 -1.00 -2.87
C ILE A 36 6.64 -0.74 -1.37
N GLU A 37 6.45 -1.79 -0.57
CA GLU A 37 6.24 -1.66 0.89
C GLU A 37 7.49 -1.19 1.67
N LEU A 38 8.68 -1.27 1.06
CA LEU A 38 9.93 -0.69 1.56
C LEU A 38 10.26 0.69 0.97
N GLY A 39 9.42 1.23 0.06
CA GLY A 39 9.64 2.53 -0.58
C GLY A 39 10.78 2.61 -1.60
N TYR A 40 11.44 1.48 -1.90
CA TYR A 40 12.48 1.38 -2.92
C TYR A 40 11.95 1.47 -4.37
N THR A 41 10.63 1.47 -4.56
CA THR A 41 9.97 1.65 -5.86
C THR A 41 8.94 2.77 -5.77
N ARG A 42 9.05 3.77 -6.66
CA ARG A 42 8.05 4.85 -6.77
C ARG A 42 6.74 4.29 -7.33
N ILE A 43 5.64 4.58 -6.65
CA ILE A 43 4.29 4.17 -7.06
C ILE A 43 3.77 5.15 -8.12
N THR A 44 3.29 4.65 -9.26
CA THR A 44 2.59 5.45 -10.29
C THR A 44 1.10 5.62 -9.94
N VAL A 45 0.42 6.57 -10.59
CA VAL A 45 -1.02 6.81 -10.35
C VAL A 45 -1.85 5.56 -10.72
N GLU A 46 -1.64 4.94 -11.88
CA GLU A 46 -2.18 3.61 -12.22
C GLU A 46 -2.03 2.60 -11.07
N ARG A 47 -0.78 2.40 -10.61
CA ARG A 47 -0.43 1.37 -9.63
C ARG A 47 -1.08 1.65 -8.27
N LEU A 48 -1.25 2.92 -7.90
CA LEU A 48 -2.00 3.32 -6.71
C LEU A 48 -3.49 2.95 -6.83
N PHE A 49 -4.13 3.22 -7.97
CA PHE A 49 -5.52 2.82 -8.22
C PHE A 49 -5.72 1.30 -8.36
N GLU A 50 -4.71 0.54 -8.82
CA GLU A 50 -4.72 -0.92 -8.75
C GLU A 50 -4.66 -1.44 -7.32
N ILE A 51 -3.73 -0.92 -6.51
CA ILE A 51 -3.58 -1.29 -5.09
C ILE A 51 -4.86 -0.98 -4.31
N ALA A 52 -5.46 0.20 -4.50
CA ALA A 52 -6.73 0.58 -3.88
C ALA A 52 -7.86 -0.42 -4.20
N ARG A 53 -8.01 -0.80 -5.49
CA ARG A 53 -9.00 -1.79 -5.94
C ARG A 53 -8.77 -3.19 -5.34
N ILE A 54 -7.52 -3.65 -5.25
CA ILE A 54 -7.19 -4.97 -4.68
C ILE A 54 -7.43 -4.99 -3.17
N LEU A 55 -7.16 -3.88 -2.48
CA LEU A 55 -7.43 -3.69 -1.06
C LEU A 55 -8.92 -3.35 -0.76
N ASN A 56 -9.77 -3.21 -1.78
CA ASN A 56 -11.18 -2.83 -1.66
C ASN A 56 -11.40 -1.56 -0.79
N VAL A 57 -10.55 -0.54 -0.99
CA VAL A 57 -10.66 0.77 -0.33
C VAL A 57 -10.65 1.90 -1.36
N ASP A 58 -11.17 3.06 -0.96
CA ASP A 58 -11.01 4.28 -1.74
C ASP A 58 -9.53 4.71 -1.78
N VAL A 59 -9.10 5.29 -2.90
CA VAL A 59 -7.73 5.77 -3.09
C VAL A 59 -7.35 6.88 -2.10
N PHE A 60 -8.32 7.71 -1.68
CA PHE A 60 -8.11 8.76 -0.69
C PHE A 60 -7.77 8.19 0.68
N THR A 61 -8.30 7.01 1.06
CA THR A 61 -7.92 6.30 2.29
C THR A 61 -6.42 5.99 2.33
N LEU A 62 -5.84 5.57 1.19
CA LEU A 62 -4.41 5.32 1.08
C LEU A 62 -3.57 6.61 1.13
N LEU A 63 -4.15 7.74 0.71
CA LEU A 63 -3.49 9.05 0.68
C LEU A 63 -3.59 9.85 1.99
N GLN A 64 -4.40 9.42 2.97
CA GLN A 64 -4.57 10.15 4.24
C GLN A 64 -3.23 10.31 4.98
N PRO A 65 -2.82 11.54 5.35
CA PRO A 65 -1.69 11.74 6.25
C PRO A 65 -1.97 11.10 7.62
N ARG A 66 -0.98 10.41 8.21
CA ARG A 66 -1.10 10.01 9.62
C ARG A 66 -1.04 11.28 10.48
N VAL A 67 -2.18 11.70 11.04
CA VAL A 67 -2.21 12.67 12.14
C VAL A 67 -1.67 11.97 13.38
N VAL A 68 -0.35 11.97 13.53
CA VAL A 68 0.30 11.57 14.78
C VAL A 68 0.07 12.70 15.77
N ASN A 69 -0.98 12.58 16.58
CA ASN A 69 -1.19 13.46 17.73
C ASN A 69 0.02 13.31 18.65
N ALA A 70 0.89 14.32 18.67
CA ALA A 70 1.88 14.47 19.71
C ALA A 70 1.11 14.58 21.04
N VAL A 71 1.39 13.66 21.97
CA VAL A 71 0.77 13.67 23.30
C VAL A 71 1.23 14.94 24.02
N ALA A 72 0.28 15.67 24.60
CA ALA A 72 0.54 16.85 25.44
C ALA A 72 0.96 16.43 26.86
#